data_AF-A0A9E1KCB7-F1
#
_entry.id   AF-A0A9E1KCB7-F1
#
_cell.length_a   1.000
_cell.length_b   1.000
_cell.length_c   1.000
_cell.angle_alpha   90.00
_cell.angle_beta   90.00
_cell.angle_gamma   90.00
#
_symmetry.space_group_name_H-M   'P 1'
#
loop_
_entity.id
_entity.type
_entity.pdbx_description
1 polymer ?
#
loop_
_entity_poly.entity_id
_entity_poly.type
_entity_poly.pdbx_seq_one_letter_code
_entity_poly.pdbx_strand_id
1 'polypeptide(L)'
;MRLIIALFISLLSLNAFSHRSEEERSSKEDYKVGRYSSIMTKPTNAQMDLLAVIIEIKFPLSVDTVGSALDIMLINSGFRLADPSAVDPNLSILLNSPLPNIHRSLGPLSLRSALKTLSGSSWDLIIDPVHRLISFELINDYQLSFERGEVASE
;
A
#
# COMPACT_ATOMS: atom_id res chain seq x y z
N MET A 1 2.92 37.38 -43.54
CA MET A 1 3.50 37.05 -42.20
C MET A 1 2.71 35.93 -41.49
N ARG A 2 2.36 34.84 -42.21
CA ARG A 2 1.55 33.70 -41.68
C ARG A 2 2.01 32.33 -42.23
N LEU A 3 3.28 32.23 -42.63
CA LEU A 3 3.84 31.01 -43.24
C LEU A 3 5.13 30.49 -42.58
N ILE A 4 5.60 31.15 -41.50
CA ILE A 4 6.88 30.78 -40.83
C ILE A 4 6.67 29.94 -39.57
N ILE A 5 5.51 30.01 -38.90
CA ILE A 5 5.28 29.32 -37.62
C ILE A 5 4.98 27.82 -37.80
N ALA A 6 4.36 27.42 -38.93
CA ALA A 6 4.02 26.02 -39.18
C ALA A 6 5.26 25.13 -39.48
N LEU A 7 6.37 25.72 -39.95
CA LEU A 7 7.59 24.96 -40.27
C LEU A 7 8.41 24.60 -39.02
N PHE A 8 8.28 25.39 -37.94
CA PHE A 8 9.02 25.20 -36.69
C PHE A 8 8.45 24.09 -35.81
N ILE A 9 7.14 23.85 -35.86
CA ILE A 9 6.46 22.77 -35.10
C ILE A 9 6.76 21.40 -35.74
N SER A 10 7.01 21.35 -37.05
CA SER A 10 7.44 20.13 -37.73
C SER A 10 8.86 19.69 -37.33
N LEU A 11 9.79 20.65 -37.16
CA LEU A 11 11.19 20.32 -36.81
C LEU A 11 11.41 19.89 -35.36
N LEU A 12 10.52 20.25 -34.42
CA LEU A 12 10.62 19.78 -33.03
C LEU A 12 10.17 18.31 -32.88
N SER A 13 9.39 17.81 -33.83
CA SER A 13 8.86 16.44 -33.82
C SER A 13 9.91 15.38 -34.21
N LEU A 14 10.98 15.77 -34.94
CA LEU A 14 12.02 14.81 -35.34
C LEU A 14 12.92 14.37 -34.17
N ASN A 15 13.12 15.24 -33.17
CA ASN A 15 13.96 14.91 -32.00
C ASN A 15 13.21 14.12 -30.91
N ALA A 16 11.87 14.13 -30.92
CA ALA A 16 11.07 13.38 -29.95
C ALA A 16 11.05 11.86 -30.23
N PHE A 17 11.45 11.44 -31.44
CA PHE A 17 11.48 10.01 -31.79
C PHE A 17 12.74 9.29 -31.32
N SER A 18 13.87 10.00 -31.15
CA SER A 18 15.12 9.38 -30.70
C SER A 18 15.15 9.07 -29.20
N HIS A 19 14.40 9.81 -28.37
CA HIS A 19 14.34 9.55 -26.93
C HIS A 19 13.41 8.37 -26.57
N ARG A 20 12.56 7.93 -27.51
CA ARG A 20 11.63 6.82 -27.31
C ARG A 20 12.24 5.45 -27.63
N SER A 21 13.31 5.42 -28.43
CA SER A 21 13.99 4.18 -28.82
C SER A 21 14.93 3.60 -27.75
N GLU A 22 15.34 4.39 -26.75
CA GLU A 22 16.18 3.88 -25.65
C GLU A 22 15.37 3.20 -24.55
N GLU A 23 14.13 3.62 -24.32
CA GLU A 23 13.24 3.03 -23.30
C GLU A 23 12.75 1.63 -23.70
N GLU A 24 12.52 1.37 -24.99
CA GLU A 24 12.20 0.02 -25.49
C GLU A 24 13.41 -0.94 -25.52
N ARG A 25 14.65 -0.42 -25.57
CA ARG A 25 15.86 -1.25 -25.65
C ARG A 25 16.35 -1.74 -24.28
N SER A 26 15.84 -1.18 -23.18
CA SER A 26 16.11 -1.61 -21.79
C SER A 26 15.21 -2.77 -21.34
N SER A 27 14.85 -3.69 -22.24
CA SER A 27 13.83 -4.72 -22.00
C SER A 27 14.33 -6.15 -22.22
N LYS A 28 15.53 -6.49 -21.70
CA LYS A 28 15.97 -7.89 -21.45
C LYS A 28 17.31 -7.91 -20.69
N GLU A 29 17.32 -7.37 -19.48
CA GLU A 29 18.46 -7.50 -18.57
C GLU A 29 18.33 -8.77 -17.74
N ASP A 30 18.25 -9.92 -18.41
CA ASP A 30 18.42 -11.20 -17.73
C ASP A 30 19.93 -11.47 -17.63
N TYR A 31 20.46 -11.54 -16.41
CA TYR A 31 21.87 -11.88 -16.21
C TYR A 31 22.07 -13.35 -16.56
N LYS A 32 22.86 -13.62 -17.60
CA LYS A 32 23.14 -14.99 -18.01
C LYS A 32 24.06 -15.68 -17.01
N VAL A 33 23.59 -16.81 -16.49
CA VAL A 33 24.37 -17.72 -15.65
C VAL A 33 24.70 -18.96 -16.47
N GLY A 34 25.94 -19.00 -16.99
CA GLY A 34 26.36 -20.08 -17.89
C GLY A 34 25.67 -20.04 -19.26
N ARG A 35 25.59 -21.21 -19.92
CA ARG A 35 25.09 -21.31 -21.31
C ARG A 35 23.58 -21.51 -21.45
N TYR A 36 22.90 -21.92 -20.38
CA TYR A 36 21.48 -22.31 -20.43
C TYR A 36 20.62 -21.74 -19.30
N SER A 37 21.19 -20.90 -18.43
CA SER A 37 20.43 -20.28 -17.34
C SER A 37 20.55 -18.76 -17.40
N SER A 38 19.49 -18.09 -17.01
CA SER A 38 19.43 -16.65 -16.90
C SER A 38 18.60 -16.31 -15.67
N ILE A 39 19.03 -15.29 -14.93
CA ILE A 39 18.33 -14.78 -13.77
C ILE A 39 17.73 -13.41 -14.10
N MET A 40 16.47 -13.23 -13.73
CA MET A 40 15.83 -11.93 -13.78
C MET A 40 16.53 -11.02 -12.78
N THR A 41 17.08 -9.90 -13.25
CA THR A 41 17.75 -8.92 -12.36
C THR A 41 16.82 -7.79 -11.92
N LYS A 42 15.60 -7.76 -12.46
CA LYS A 42 14.58 -6.80 -12.05
C LYS A 42 14.04 -7.15 -10.66
N PRO A 43 13.84 -6.16 -9.78
CA PRO A 43 13.14 -6.38 -8.54
C PRO A 43 11.76 -6.99 -8.77
N THR A 44 11.31 -7.86 -7.88
CA THR A 44 9.94 -8.36 -7.89
C THR A 44 8.96 -7.25 -7.51
N ASN A 45 7.68 -7.40 -7.87
CA ASN A 45 6.64 -6.44 -7.46
C ASN A 45 6.61 -6.23 -5.93
N ALA A 46 6.82 -7.29 -5.15
CA ALA A 46 6.87 -7.22 -3.69
C ALA A 46 8.14 -6.53 -3.16
N GLN A 47 9.25 -6.56 -3.91
CA GLN A 47 10.45 -5.79 -3.58
C GLN A 47 10.28 -4.30 -3.91
N MET A 48 9.49 -3.96 -4.93
CA MET A 48 9.17 -2.58 -5.30
C MET A 48 8.08 -1.97 -4.39
N ASP A 49 7.05 -2.75 -4.06
CA ASP A 49 5.96 -2.40 -3.16
C ASP A 49 5.89 -3.41 -2.01
N LEU A 50 6.41 -3.02 -0.84
CA LEU A 50 6.49 -3.91 0.32
C LEU A 50 5.12 -4.36 0.83
N LEU A 51 4.04 -3.62 0.52
CA LEU A 51 2.69 -4.03 0.89
C LEU A 51 2.07 -5.02 -0.11
N ALA A 52 2.73 -5.26 -1.26
CA ALA A 52 2.34 -6.28 -2.22
C ALA A 52 2.91 -7.68 -1.90
N VAL A 53 3.72 -7.81 -0.84
CA VAL A 53 4.22 -9.10 -0.36
C VAL A 53 3.05 -10.03 -0.04
N ILE A 54 3.08 -11.25 -0.58
CA ILE A 54 2.11 -12.29 -0.23
C ILE A 54 2.48 -12.87 1.12
N ILE A 55 1.54 -12.84 2.05
CA ILE A 55 1.68 -13.37 3.40
C ILE A 55 0.69 -14.51 3.65
N GLU A 56 1.11 -15.41 4.53
CA GLU A 56 0.24 -16.35 5.22
C GLU A 56 0.61 -16.28 6.70
N ILE A 57 -0.36 -15.94 7.55
CA ILE A 57 -0.14 -15.67 8.96
C ILE A 57 -1.19 -16.38 9.81
N LYS A 58 -0.74 -16.92 10.95
CA LYS A 58 -1.56 -17.49 12.01
C LYS A 58 -1.24 -16.78 13.31
N PHE A 59 -2.21 -16.09 13.88
CA PHE A 59 -2.03 -15.37 15.14
C PHE A 59 -2.08 -16.33 16.33
N PRO A 60 -1.15 -16.21 17.29
CA PRO A 60 -1.21 -16.99 18.52
C PRO A 60 -2.44 -16.61 19.34
N LEU A 61 -2.85 -17.52 20.24
CA LEU A 61 -4.03 -17.31 21.10
C LEU A 61 -3.88 -16.11 22.05
N SER A 62 -2.65 -15.69 22.33
CA SER A 62 -2.35 -14.50 23.15
C SER A 62 -2.65 -13.16 22.46
N VAL A 63 -3.04 -13.19 21.17
CA VAL A 63 -3.40 -11.98 20.42
C VAL A 63 -4.91 -11.88 20.42
N ASP A 64 -5.41 -10.86 21.11
CA ASP A 64 -6.84 -10.69 21.37
C ASP A 64 -7.43 -9.45 20.74
N THR A 65 -6.61 -8.49 20.30
CA THR A 65 -7.06 -7.24 19.67
C THR A 65 -6.59 -7.12 18.24
N VAL A 66 -7.31 -6.34 17.44
CA VAL A 66 -6.90 -5.98 16.08
C VAL A 66 -5.58 -5.22 16.09
N GLY A 67 -5.35 -4.32 17.05
CA GLY A 67 -4.08 -3.59 17.18
C GLY A 67 -2.88 -4.53 17.35
N SER A 68 -2.96 -5.49 18.28
CA SER A 68 -1.89 -6.48 18.47
C SER A 68 -1.70 -7.39 17.25
N ALA A 69 -2.77 -7.68 16.50
CA ALA A 69 -2.67 -8.43 15.24
C ALA A 69 -1.95 -7.62 14.15
N LEU A 70 -2.24 -6.33 14.04
CA LEU A 70 -1.58 -5.41 13.11
C LEU A 70 -0.09 -5.28 13.43
N ASP A 71 0.27 -5.14 14.71
CA ASP A 71 1.68 -5.10 15.13
C ASP A 71 2.44 -6.33 14.63
N ILE A 72 1.89 -7.52 14.82
CA ILE A 72 2.52 -8.77 14.37
C ILE A 72 2.65 -8.83 12.84
N MET A 73 1.61 -8.42 12.10
CA MET A 73 1.66 -8.38 10.63
C MET A 73 2.78 -7.48 10.11
N LEU A 74 3.13 -6.43 10.85
CA LEU A 74 4.09 -5.42 10.41
C LEU A 74 5.55 -5.73 10.76
N ILE A 75 5.84 -6.66 11.68
CA ILE A 75 7.20 -6.96 12.22
C ILE A 75 8.28 -7.11 11.13
N ASN A 76 7.96 -7.68 9.97
CA ASN A 76 8.91 -7.91 8.87
C ASN A 76 8.56 -7.14 7.58
N SER A 77 7.61 -6.21 7.65
CA SER A 77 7.13 -5.46 6.48
C SER A 77 7.99 -4.24 6.14
N GLY A 78 8.81 -3.77 7.08
CA GLY A 78 9.48 -2.48 7.01
C GLY A 78 8.57 -1.27 7.29
N PHE A 79 7.28 -1.51 7.59
CA PHE A 79 6.33 -0.52 8.10
C PHE A 79 6.08 -0.73 9.60
N ARG A 80 5.53 0.29 10.26
CA ARG A 80 5.03 0.25 11.64
C ARG A 80 3.74 1.06 11.75
N LEU A 81 2.94 0.83 12.79
CA LEU A 81 1.77 1.66 13.03
C LEU A 81 2.19 3.10 13.35
N ALA A 82 1.43 4.07 12.84
CA ALA A 82 1.51 5.46 13.26
C ALA A 82 1.11 5.61 14.74
N ASP A 83 1.61 6.64 15.41
CA ASP A 83 1.15 6.98 16.76
C ASP A 83 -0.35 7.31 16.71
N PRO A 84 -1.22 6.53 17.40
CA PRO A 84 -2.66 6.76 17.38
C PRO A 84 -3.07 8.15 17.85
N SER A 85 -2.25 8.80 18.67
CA SER A 85 -2.50 10.14 19.21
C SER A 85 -2.32 11.25 18.18
N ALA A 86 -1.71 10.96 17.03
CA ALA A 86 -1.31 11.94 16.02
C ALA A 86 -2.07 11.83 14.69
N VAL A 87 -3.07 10.94 14.59
CA VAL A 87 -3.76 10.58 13.34
C VAL A 87 -5.28 10.81 13.41
N ASP A 88 -6.10 9.76 13.48
CA ASP A 88 -7.56 9.84 13.65
C ASP A 88 -7.92 9.61 15.13
N PRO A 89 -8.71 10.51 15.77
CA PRO A 89 -9.09 10.36 17.17
C PRO A 89 -9.87 9.08 17.46
N ASN A 90 -10.53 8.50 16.46
CA ASN A 90 -11.31 7.26 16.57
C ASN A 90 -10.46 6.01 16.39
N LEU A 91 -9.19 6.11 15.95
CA LEU A 91 -8.37 4.94 15.62
C LEU A 91 -8.24 3.96 16.80
N SER A 92 -8.29 4.45 18.04
CA SER A 92 -8.30 3.61 19.24
C SER A 92 -9.48 2.61 19.27
N ILE A 93 -10.62 2.93 18.64
CA ILE A 93 -11.77 2.01 18.54
C ILE A 93 -11.36 0.78 17.73
N LEU A 94 -10.72 0.96 16.57
CA LEU A 94 -10.24 -0.15 15.76
C LEU A 94 -9.17 -0.95 16.50
N LEU A 95 -8.14 -0.29 17.02
CA LEU A 95 -6.99 -0.97 17.64
C LEU A 95 -7.39 -1.81 18.87
N ASN A 96 -8.38 -1.36 19.64
CA ASN A 96 -8.88 -2.08 20.81
C ASN A 96 -10.01 -3.07 20.48
N SER A 97 -10.49 -3.14 19.23
CA SER A 97 -11.51 -4.10 18.84
C SER A 97 -11.00 -5.53 18.98
N PRO A 98 -11.84 -6.48 19.43
CA PRO A 98 -11.44 -7.87 19.59
C PRO A 98 -11.11 -8.49 18.23
N LEU A 99 -10.06 -9.30 18.17
CA LEU A 99 -9.68 -10.04 16.96
C LEU A 99 -10.72 -11.15 16.68
N PRO A 100 -11.48 -11.11 15.58
CA PRO A 100 -12.45 -12.14 15.27
C PRO A 100 -11.77 -13.50 15.02
N ASN A 101 -12.41 -14.59 15.45
CA ASN A 101 -11.86 -15.94 15.27
C ASN A 101 -11.55 -16.28 13.81
N ILE A 102 -12.39 -15.83 12.86
CA ILE A 102 -12.17 -16.06 11.43
C ILE A 102 -10.93 -15.34 10.89
N HIS A 103 -10.46 -14.28 11.55
CA HIS A 103 -9.25 -13.53 11.20
C HIS A 103 -7.99 -14.07 11.89
N ARG A 104 -8.08 -15.09 12.76
CA ARG A 104 -6.90 -15.69 13.41
C ARG A 104 -5.96 -16.38 12.43
N SER A 105 -6.41 -16.69 11.21
CA SER A 105 -5.59 -17.19 10.11
C SER A 105 -5.94 -16.43 8.84
N LEU A 106 -4.95 -15.81 8.20
CA LEU A 106 -5.12 -15.05 6.97
C LEU A 106 -4.04 -15.48 5.97
N GLY A 107 -4.43 -15.85 4.76
CA GLY A 107 -3.48 -16.24 3.72
C GLY A 107 -3.99 -17.31 2.76
N PRO A 108 -3.35 -17.44 1.59
CA PRO A 108 -2.35 -16.54 1.02
C PRO A 108 -3.00 -15.28 0.41
N LEU A 109 -2.55 -14.09 0.81
CA LEU A 109 -2.99 -12.80 0.23
C LEU A 109 -1.92 -11.71 0.42
N SER A 110 -2.05 -10.58 -0.26
CA SER A 110 -1.09 -9.47 -0.08
C SER A 110 -1.19 -8.86 1.33
N LEU A 111 -0.07 -8.36 1.88
CA LEU A 111 -0.06 -7.64 3.15
C LEU A 111 -1.08 -6.50 3.15
N ARG A 112 -1.17 -5.74 2.05
CA ARG A 112 -2.19 -4.69 1.87
C ARG A 112 -3.61 -5.22 2.02
N SER A 113 -3.92 -6.34 1.37
CA SER A 113 -5.23 -6.97 1.47
C SER A 113 -5.50 -7.45 2.89
N ALA A 114 -4.52 -8.04 3.55
CA ALA A 114 -4.65 -8.54 4.92
C ALA A 114 -4.89 -7.41 5.93
N LEU A 115 -4.18 -6.28 5.80
CA LEU A 115 -4.42 -5.07 6.60
C LEU A 115 -5.85 -4.55 6.43
N LYS A 116 -6.34 -4.48 5.19
CA LYS A 116 -7.73 -4.09 4.89
C LYS A 116 -8.77 -5.09 5.40
N THR A 117 -8.47 -6.39 5.36
CA THR A 117 -9.35 -7.43 5.90
C THR A 117 -9.47 -7.30 7.42
N LEU A 118 -8.38 -7.00 8.13
CA LEU A 118 -8.42 -6.76 9.58
C LEU A 118 -9.14 -5.46 9.95
N SER A 119 -8.92 -4.38 9.20
CA SER A 119 -9.57 -3.09 9.47
C SER A 119 -11.06 -3.10 9.15
N GLY A 120 -11.48 -3.88 8.16
CA GLY A 120 -12.85 -3.89 7.67
C GLY A 120 -13.19 -2.69 6.78
N SER A 121 -14.41 -2.66 6.24
CA SER A 121 -14.85 -1.65 5.26
C SER A 121 -15.12 -0.27 5.85
N SER A 122 -15.21 -0.16 7.17
CA SER A 122 -15.44 1.12 7.87
C SER A 122 -14.16 1.97 7.98
N TRP A 123 -13.01 1.44 7.61
CA TRP A 123 -11.70 2.05 7.81
C TRP A 123 -10.90 2.05 6.53
N ASP A 124 -10.41 3.23 6.13
CA ASP A 124 -9.50 3.40 5.01
C ASP A 124 -8.04 3.22 5.46
N LEU A 125 -7.26 2.51 4.64
CA LEU A 125 -5.83 2.27 4.88
C LEU A 125 -5.01 3.47 4.41
N ILE A 126 -4.36 4.15 5.36
CA ILE A 126 -3.48 5.29 5.10
C ILE A 126 -2.02 4.84 5.18
N ILE A 127 -1.23 5.24 4.18
CA ILE A 127 0.16 4.81 4.04
C ILE A 127 1.04 6.05 3.96
N ASP A 128 1.99 6.16 4.89
CA ASP A 128 3.09 7.11 4.79
C ASP A 128 4.35 6.36 4.28
N PRO A 129 4.66 6.42 2.99
CA PRO A 129 5.82 5.73 2.43
C PRO A 129 7.14 6.37 2.86
N VAL A 130 7.14 7.67 3.23
CA VAL A 130 8.36 8.42 3.59
C VAL A 130 8.81 8.01 4.98
N HIS A 131 7.89 8.07 5.94
CA HIS A 131 8.18 7.68 7.32
C HIS A 131 7.98 6.20 7.57
N ARG A 132 7.51 5.41 6.59
CA ARG A 132 7.18 3.98 6.72
C ARG A 132 6.14 3.73 7.82
N LEU A 133 5.05 4.50 7.79
CA LEU A 133 3.94 4.36 8.73
C LEU A 133 2.68 3.83 8.03
N ILE A 134 1.89 3.08 8.80
CA ILE A 134 0.54 2.67 8.44
C ILE A 134 -0.41 3.27 9.48
N SER A 135 -1.50 3.86 9.00
CA SER A 135 -2.60 4.34 9.83
C SER A 135 -3.93 3.91 9.20
N PHE A 136 -5.01 4.16 9.92
CA PHE A 136 -6.36 3.98 9.44
C PHE A 136 -7.21 5.21 9.77
N GLU A 137 -8.05 5.62 8.84
CA GLU A 137 -9.01 6.71 9.02
C GLU A 137 -10.42 6.15 8.92
N LEU A 138 -11.32 6.60 9.79
CA LEU A 138 -12.71 6.19 9.74
C LEU A 138 -13.39 6.83 8.52
N ILE A 139 -14.09 6.05 7.70
CA ILE A 139 -14.76 6.62 6.53
C ILE A 139 -15.88 7.60 6.96
N ASN A 140 -16.08 8.66 6.17
CA ASN A 140 -16.98 9.78 6.51
C ASN A 140 -18.41 9.37 6.89
N ASP A 141 -18.96 8.33 6.25
CA ASP A 141 -20.32 7.84 6.53
C ASP A 141 -20.51 7.42 7.99
N TYR A 142 -19.46 6.87 8.62
CA TYR A 142 -19.47 6.50 10.04
C TYR A 142 -19.10 7.67 10.96
N GLN A 143 -18.27 8.62 10.53
CA GLN A 143 -17.96 9.82 11.31
C GLN A 143 -19.23 10.63 11.66
N LEU A 144 -20.12 10.82 10.66
CA LEU A 144 -21.40 11.51 10.86
C LEU A 144 -22.33 10.80 11.87
N SER A 145 -22.18 9.49 12.06
CA SER A 145 -22.96 8.73 13.04
C SER A 145 -22.52 9.00 14.48
N PHE A 146 -21.23 9.25 14.70
CA PHE A 146 -20.67 9.60 16.00
C PHE A 146 -21.05 11.04 16.38
N GLU A 147 -20.88 11.99 15.46
CA GLU A 147 -21.25 13.40 15.70
C GLU A 147 -22.73 13.52 16.08
N ARG A 148 -23.62 12.82 15.36
CA ARG A 148 -25.07 12.84 15.65
C ARG A 148 -25.43 12.23 17.01
N GLY A 149 -24.69 11.21 17.45
CA GLY A 149 -24.89 10.60 18.77
C GLY A 149 -24.49 11.54 19.90
N GLU A 150 -23.46 12.35 19.69
CA GLU A 150 -22.97 13.33 20.66
C GLU A 150 -23.95 14.50 20.83
N VAL A 151 -24.49 15.06 19.74
CA VAL A 151 -25.52 16.13 19.82
C VAL A 151 -26.86 15.66 20.42
N ALA A 152 -27.15 14.36 20.40
CA ALA A 152 -28.39 13.80 20.96
C ALA A 152 -28.29 13.47 22.45
N SER A 153 -27.10 13.58 23.05
CA SER A 153 -26.84 13.27 24.46
C SER A 153 -26.55 14.52 25.33
N GLU A 154 -26.63 15.71 24.74
CA GLU A 154 -26.72 17.02 25.41
C GLU A 154 -28.18 17.50 25.53
#